data_AF-A0ABC8UB50-F1
#
_entry.id   AF-A0ABC8UB50-F1
#
_cell.length_a   1.000
_cell.length_b   1.000
_cell.length_c   1.000
_cell.angle_alpha   90.00
_cell.angle_beta   90.00
_cell.angle_gamma   90.00
#
_symmetry.space_group_name_H-M   'P 1'
#
loop_
_entity.id
_entity.type
_entity.pdbx_description
1 polymer ?
#
loop_
_entity_poly.entity_id
_entity_poly.type
_entity_poly.pdbx_seq_one_letter_code
_entity_poly.pdbx_strand_id
1 'polypeptide(L)'
;MKEDITYMTKLLKKKGLNKSVKNSLTACSDLYSQTLDDPSDAVLSYKSKNFYEVNQDISAASTAAASCEDGYKERGVASPLTQRNDKMVQLSAIGLNIVNLYARVQ
;
A
#
# COMPACT_ATOMS: atom_id res chain seq x y z
N MET A 1 -5.45 -0.96 1.46
CA MET A 1 -4.72 -2.21 1.12
C MET A 1 -5.64 -3.41 0.89
N LYS A 2 -6.44 -3.92 1.84
CA LYS A 2 -7.35 -5.07 1.58
C LYS A 2 -8.27 -4.87 0.36
N GLU A 3 -8.86 -3.69 0.23
CA GLU A 3 -9.69 -3.32 -0.92
C GLU A 3 -8.89 -3.26 -2.23
N ASP A 4 -7.64 -2.79 -2.17
CA ASP A 4 -6.75 -2.71 -3.33
C ASP A 4 -6.34 -4.08 -3.82
N ILE A 5 -6.06 -5.03 -2.92
CA ILE A 5 -5.81 -6.44 -3.29
C ILE A 5 -7.03 -7.05 -3.98
N THR A 6 -8.22 -6.78 -3.46
CA THR A 6 -9.46 -7.24 -4.10
C THR A 6 -9.61 -6.65 -5.50
N TYR A 7 -9.27 -5.37 -5.67
CA TYR A 7 -9.27 -4.70 -6.97
C TYR A 7 -8.24 -5.29 -7.94
N MET A 8 -6.99 -5.50 -7.50
CA MET A 8 -5.93 -6.11 -8.30
C MET A 8 -6.28 -7.54 -8.72
N THR A 9 -6.84 -8.34 -7.80
CA THR A 9 -7.31 -9.69 -8.09
C THR A 9 -8.40 -9.71 -9.16
N LYS A 10 -9.33 -8.74 -9.14
CA LYS A 10 -10.35 -8.59 -10.19
C LYS A 10 -9.73 -8.22 -11.53
N LEU A 11 -8.73 -7.34 -11.55
CA LEU A 11 -8.01 -6.97 -12.77
C LEU A 11 -7.23 -8.16 -13.36
N LEU A 12 -6.58 -8.98 -12.54
CA LEU A 12 -5.83 -10.17 -12.97
C LEU A 12 -6.70 -11.22 -13.67
N LYS A 13 -8.00 -11.25 -13.38
CA LYS A 13 -8.97 -12.15 -14.01
C LYS A 13 -9.46 -11.68 -15.39
N LYS A 14 -9.16 -10.43 -15.79
CA LYS A 14 -9.58 -9.92 -17.10
C LYS A 14 -8.78 -10.58 -18.23
N LYS A 15 -9.48 -10.98 -19.30
CA LYS A 15 -8.86 -11.47 -20.54
C LYS A 15 -8.18 -10.31 -21.28
N GLY A 16 -7.10 -10.61 -22.01
CA GLY A 16 -6.41 -9.63 -22.85
C GLY A 16 -5.50 -8.65 -22.09
N LEU A 17 -5.25 -8.86 -20.80
CA LEU A 17 -4.30 -8.05 -20.06
C LEU A 17 -2.89 -8.25 -20.61
N ASN A 18 -2.22 -7.14 -20.97
CA ASN A 18 -0.84 -7.17 -21.43
C ASN A 18 0.07 -7.90 -20.41
N LYS A 19 1.01 -8.71 -20.91
CA LYS A 19 1.88 -9.56 -20.05
C LYS A 19 2.69 -8.72 -19.05
N SER A 20 3.26 -7.60 -19.47
CA SER A 20 4.02 -6.71 -18.58
C SER A 20 3.11 -6.07 -17.53
N VAL A 21 1.91 -5.62 -17.93
CA VAL A 21 0.90 -5.10 -16.98
C VAL A 21 0.49 -6.18 -15.98
N LYS A 22 0.27 -7.41 -16.44
CA LYS A 22 -0.08 -8.55 -15.59
C LYS A 22 1.02 -8.87 -14.58
N ASN A 23 2.28 -8.91 -15.03
CA ASN A 23 3.41 -9.17 -14.16
C ASN A 23 3.58 -8.10 -13.08
N SER A 24 3.49 -6.81 -13.44
CA SER A 24 3.51 -5.72 -12.46
C SER A 24 2.34 -5.83 -11.49
N LEU A 25 1.13 -6.14 -12.00
CA LEU A 25 -0.07 -6.26 -11.17
C LEU A 25 0.02 -7.41 -10.17
N THR A 26 0.58 -8.55 -10.57
CA THR A 26 0.86 -9.68 -9.67
C THR A 26 1.89 -9.27 -8.63
N ALA A 27 3.01 -8.66 -9.02
CA ALA A 27 4.03 -8.19 -8.08
C ALA A 27 3.46 -7.20 -7.05
N CYS A 28 2.62 -6.25 -7.48
CA CYS A 28 1.94 -5.33 -6.57
C CYS A 28 0.97 -6.05 -5.62
N SER A 29 0.22 -7.05 -6.12
CA SER A 29 -0.69 -7.83 -5.29
C SER A 29 0.04 -8.62 -4.22
N ASP A 30 1.17 -9.23 -4.57
CA ASP A 30 2.01 -9.99 -3.63
C ASP A 30 2.63 -9.07 -2.58
N LEU A 31 3.18 -7.92 -3.02
CA LEU A 31 3.74 -6.91 -2.13
C LEU A 31 2.69 -6.39 -1.14
N TYR A 32 1.48 -6.08 -1.61
CA TYR A 32 0.40 -5.62 -0.73
C TYR A 32 -0.06 -6.70 0.23
N SER A 33 -0.02 -7.97 -0.18
CA SER A 33 -0.40 -9.10 0.69
C SER A 33 0.64 -9.28 1.79
N GLN A 34 1.93 -9.22 1.46
CA GLN A 34 3.02 -9.29 2.43
C GLN A 34 2.99 -8.16 3.46
N THR A 35 2.64 -6.93 3.04
CA THR A 35 2.44 -5.81 3.97
C THR A 35 1.16 -5.95 4.81
N LEU A 36 0.20 -6.78 4.39
CA LEU A 36 -1.05 -7.05 5.13
C LEU A 36 -1.02 -8.31 5.99
N ASP A 37 -0.02 -9.17 5.85
CA ASP A 37 0.06 -10.42 6.61
C ASP A 37 0.57 -10.22 8.04
N ASP A 38 1.14 -9.05 8.36
CA ASP A 38 1.64 -8.73 9.71
C ASP A 38 1.25 -7.36 10.31
N PRO A 39 0.14 -6.67 9.94
CA PRO A 39 -0.34 -5.60 10.77
C PRO A 39 -1.01 -6.25 11.97
N SER A 40 -0.33 -6.19 13.11
CA SER A 40 -1.03 -5.81 14.34
C SER A 40 -1.81 -4.55 13.98
N ASP A 41 -3.08 -4.72 13.56
CA ASP A 41 -3.91 -3.70 12.90
C ASP A 41 -3.49 -2.32 13.39
N ALA A 42 -2.96 -1.42 12.55
CA ALA A 42 -2.35 -0.17 13.03
C ALA A 42 -3.29 0.58 14.01
N VAL A 43 -4.59 0.31 13.94
CA VAL A 43 -5.62 0.62 14.92
C VAL A 43 -5.40 0.00 16.32
N LEU A 44 -5.14 -1.29 16.46
CA LEU A 44 -4.71 -1.98 17.69
C LEU A 44 -3.42 -1.38 18.26
N SER A 45 -2.39 -1.17 17.44
CA SER A 45 -1.14 -0.53 17.87
C SER A 45 -1.35 0.92 18.31
N TYR A 46 -2.25 1.64 17.65
CA TYR A 46 -2.67 2.97 18.08
C TYR A 46 -3.39 2.93 19.42
N LYS A 47 -4.31 1.97 19.63
CA LYS A 47 -5.04 1.79 20.89
C LYS A 47 -4.12 1.42 22.06
N SER A 48 -3.05 0.66 21.80
CA SER A 48 -2.03 0.33 22.81
C SER A 48 -0.97 1.42 22.99
N LYS A 49 -1.10 2.56 22.28
CA LYS A 49 -0.12 3.66 22.23
C LYS A 49 1.27 3.23 21.72
N ASN A 50 1.36 2.11 21.01
CA ASN A 50 2.58 1.69 20.32
C ASN A 50 2.75 2.47 19.01
N PHE A 51 2.99 3.78 19.11
CA PHE A 51 3.09 4.66 17.95
C PHE A 51 4.29 4.36 17.04
N TYR A 52 5.31 3.68 17.55
CA TYR A 52 6.41 3.17 16.74
C TYR A 52 5.88 2.17 15.69
N GLU A 53 5.11 1.17 16.13
CA GLU A 53 4.53 0.17 15.24
C GLU A 53 3.55 0.80 14.25
N VAL A 54 2.68 1.70 14.72
CA VAL A 54 1.75 2.43 13.84
C VAL A 54 2.51 3.19 12.74
N ASN A 55 3.62 3.84 13.09
CA ASN A 55 4.46 4.53 12.12
C ASN A 55 5.11 3.56 11.12
N GLN A 56 5.57 2.39 11.57
CA GLN A 56 6.13 1.37 10.69
C GLN A 56 5.09 0.84 9.71
N ASP A 57 3.89 0.49 10.19
CA ASP A 57 2.78 -0.03 9.36
C ASP A 57 2.35 0.97 8.29
N ILE A 58 2.12 2.23 8.66
CA ILE A 58 1.70 3.27 7.72
C ILE A 58 2.80 3.56 6.69
N SER A 59 4.07 3.55 7.11
CA SER A 59 5.23 3.74 6.22
C SER A 59 5.41 2.57 5.25
N ALA A 60 5.21 1.33 5.72
CA ALA A 60 5.25 0.14 4.89
C ALA A 60 4.16 0.19 3.82
N ALA A 61 2.92 0.55 4.20
CA ALA A 61 1.82 0.74 3.25
C ALA A 61 2.13 1.82 2.19
N SER A 62 2.72 2.95 2.60
CA SER A 62 3.13 4.01 1.68
C SER A 62 4.22 3.54 0.72
N THR A 63 5.21 2.82 1.23
CA THR A 63 6.33 2.29 0.46
C THR A 63 5.84 1.26 -0.56
N ALA A 64 4.97 0.34 -0.14
CA ALA A 64 4.37 -0.65 -1.02
C ALA A 64 3.64 0.02 -2.21
N ALA A 65 2.87 1.08 -1.94
CA ALA A 65 2.17 1.83 -2.99
C ALA A 65 3.11 2.54 -3.97
N ALA A 66 4.14 3.21 -3.45
CA ALA A 66 5.14 3.88 -4.28
C ALA A 66 5.94 2.89 -5.13
N SER A 67 6.44 1.81 -4.52
CA SER A 67 7.19 0.75 -5.21
C SER A 67 6.35 0.04 -6.27
N CYS A 68 5.04 -0.11 -6.03
CA CYS A 68 4.13 -0.64 -7.04
C CYS A 68 4.09 0.26 -8.29
N GLU A 69 3.92 1.58 -8.14
CA GLU A 69 3.96 2.51 -9.28
C GLU A 69 5.30 2.50 -10.00
N ASP A 70 6.41 2.48 -9.25
CA ASP A 70 7.74 2.43 -9.86
C ASP A 70 7.95 1.14 -10.67
N GLY A 71 7.42 0.00 -10.19
CA GLY A 71 7.43 -1.26 -10.93
C GLY A 71 6.69 -1.20 -12.29
N TYR A 72 5.66 -0.35 -12.43
CA TYR A 72 5.02 -0.08 -13.73
C TYR A 72 5.89 0.84 -14.60
N LYS A 73 6.43 1.92 -14.03
CA LYS A 73 7.28 2.90 -14.74
C LYS A 73 8.54 2.24 -15.32
N GLU A 74 9.24 1.42 -14.54
CA GLU A 74 10.43 0.67 -14.97
C GLU A 74 10.17 -0.25 -16.16
N ARG A 75 8.95 -0.76 -16.27
CA ARG A 75 8.52 -1.64 -17.38
C ARG A 75 7.91 -0.87 -18.55
N GLY A 76 7.85 0.46 -18.48
CA GLY A 76 7.30 1.32 -19.53
C GLY A 76 5.82 1.08 -19.82
N VAL A 77 5.05 0.63 -18.82
CA VAL A 77 3.61 0.36 -18.97
C VAL A 77 2.77 1.25 -18.07
N ALA A 78 1.58 1.63 -18.54
CA ALA A 78 0.64 2.39 -17.74
C ALA A 78 0.10 1.56 -16.56
N SER A 79 0.14 2.13 -15.36
CA SER A 79 -0.41 1.51 -14.17
C SER A 79 -1.93 1.65 -14.14
N PRO A 80 -2.70 0.56 -13.96
CA PRO A 80 -4.12 0.63 -13.67
C PRO A 80 -4.41 1.00 -12.20
N LEU A 81 -3.37 1.27 -11.41
CA LEU A 81 -3.41 1.52 -9.97
C LEU A 81 -2.99 2.94 -9.58
N THR A 82 -2.51 3.78 -10.51
CA THR A 82 -1.95 5.11 -10.20
C THR A 82 -2.79 5.91 -9.20
N GLN A 83 -4.09 6.08 -9.48
CA GLN A 83 -4.96 6.84 -8.57
C GLN A 83 -5.13 6.20 -7.19
N ARG A 84 -5.08 4.87 -7.09
CA ARG A 84 -5.19 4.15 -5.80
C ARG A 84 -3.89 4.26 -5.02
N ASN A 85 -2.76 4.10 -5.70
CA ASN A 85 -1.44 4.19 -5.11
C ASN A 85 -1.13 5.62 -4.63
N ASP A 86 -1.46 6.63 -5.43
CA ASP A 86 -1.32 8.04 -5.03
C ASP A 86 -2.16 8.37 -3.79
N LYS A 87 -3.41 7.88 -3.74
CA LYS A 87 -4.27 8.03 -2.56
C LYS A 87 -3.67 7.35 -1.34
N MET A 88 -3.10 6.15 -1.49
CA MET A 88 -2.45 5.44 -0.38
C MET A 88 -1.26 6.26 0.16
N VAL A 89 -0.40 6.76 -0.73
CA VAL A 89 0.75 7.59 -0.34
C VAL A 89 0.29 8.85 0.40
N GLN A 90 -0.71 9.56 -0.11
CA GLN A 90 -1.24 10.76 0.54
C GLN A 90 -1.88 10.48 1.89
N LEU A 91 -2.72 9.44 1.98
CA LEU A 91 -3.36 9.04 3.23
C LEU A 91 -2.32 8.58 4.26
N SER A 92 -1.30 7.83 3.84
CA SER A 92 -0.19 7.45 4.72
C SER A 92 0.57 8.65 5.24
N ALA A 93 0.87 9.65 4.39
CA ALA A 93 1.53 10.87 4.83
C ALA A 93 0.71 11.64 5.88
N ILE A 94 -0.62 11.74 5.69
CA ILE A 94 -1.53 12.34 6.67
C ILE A 94 -1.51 11.53 7.97
N GLY A 95 -1.62 10.20 7.88
CA GLY A 95 -1.61 9.30 9.04
C GLY A 95 -0.33 9.42 9.86
N LEU A 96 0.84 9.42 9.21
CA LEU A 96 2.14 9.60 9.87
C LEU A 96 2.23 10.95 10.59
N ASN A 97 1.75 12.03 9.98
CA ASN A 97 1.73 13.34 10.63
C ASN A 97 0.88 13.32 11.91
N ILE A 98 -0.30 12.69 11.86
CA ILE A 98 -1.18 12.55 13.03
C ILE A 98 -0.47 11.74 14.13
N VAL A 99 0.05 10.56 13.80
CA VAL A 99 0.73 9.67 14.76
C VAL A 99 1.91 10.37 15.42
N ASN A 100 2.72 11.10 14.63
CA ASN A 100 3.86 11.85 15.15
C ASN A 100 3.45 13.03 16.04
N LEU A 101 2.33 13.71 15.75
CA LEU A 101 1.81 14.75 16.63
C LEU A 101 1.33 14.15 17.97
N TYR A 102 0.61 13.03 17.92
CA TYR A 102 0.13 12.34 19.13
C TYR A 102 1.27 11.76 19.97
N ALA A 103 2.29 11.19 19.34
CA ALA A 103 3.46 10.63 20.03
C ALA A 103 4.30 11.69 20.77
N ARG A 104 4.23 12.97 20.36
CA ARG A 104 4.96 14.07 21.01
C ARG A 104 4.26 14.64 22.25
N VAL A 105 2.97 14.35 22.44
CA VAL A 105 2.13 14.92 23.51
C VAL A 105 1.70 13.86 24.54
N GLN A 106 2.25 12.65 24.46
CA GLN A 106 2.10 11.57 25.44
C GLN A 106 3.40 11.41 26.23
#